data_AF-A0A3D0HP21-F1
#
_entry.id   AF-A0A3D0HP21-F1
#
_cell.length_a   1.000
_cell.length_b   1.000
_cell.length_c   1.000
_cell.angle_alpha   90.00
_cell.angle_beta   90.00
_cell.angle_gamma   90.00
#
_symmetry.space_group_name_H-M   'P 1'
#
loop_
_entity.id
_entity.type
_entity.pdbx_description
1 polymer ?
#
loop_
_entity_poly.entity_id
_entity_poly.type
_entity_poly.pdbx_seq_one_letter_code
_entity_poly.pdbx_strand_id
1 'polypeptide(L)'
;MQHECGIQEEKELRSLNEYGNTSSASILLSICANNELFKDKKELKMLLCGFGVGLAWSMIYTKIPTQNILPIIETDVHYCEE
;
A
#
# COMPACT_ATOMS: atom_id res chain seq x y z
N MET A 1 -3.94 8.47 -11.97
CA MET A 1 -4.69 8.68 -10.71
C MET A 1 -4.18 9.92 -10.00
N GLN A 2 -2.93 9.96 -9.55
CA GLN A 2 -2.35 11.14 -8.89
C GLN A 2 -2.54 12.46 -9.67
N HIS A 3 -2.04 12.54 -10.91
CA HIS A 3 -2.19 13.73 -11.78
C HIS A 3 -3.65 14.09 -12.04
N GLU A 4 -4.44 13.14 -12.55
CA GLU A 4 -5.86 13.33 -12.88
C GLU A 4 -6.72 13.78 -11.68
N CYS A 5 -6.36 13.35 -10.47
CA CYS A 5 -7.07 13.71 -9.24
C CYS A 5 -6.45 14.93 -8.53
N GLY A 6 -5.41 15.57 -9.08
CA GLY A 6 -4.73 16.70 -8.46
C GLY A 6 -4.07 16.38 -7.11
N ILE A 7 -3.64 15.14 -6.91
CA ILE A 7 -2.96 14.70 -5.69
C ILE A 7 -1.48 15.06 -5.79
N GLN A 8 -0.93 15.69 -4.74
CA GLN A 8 0.48 16.05 -4.68
C GLN A 8 1.36 14.80 -4.64
N GLU A 9 2.56 14.88 -5.23
CA GLU A 9 3.42 13.71 -5.42
C GLU A 9 3.82 13.05 -4.10
N GLU A 10 4.14 13.87 -3.10
CA GLU A 10 4.54 13.46 -1.76
C GLU A 10 3.43 12.78 -0.93
N LYS A 11 2.18 12.79 -1.43
CA LYS A 11 1.04 12.14 -0.77
C LYS A 11 0.75 10.74 -1.30
N GLU A 12 1.36 10.35 -2.41
CA GLU A 12 1.26 8.99 -2.95
C GLU A 12 2.31 8.09 -2.30
N LEU A 13 1.90 6.93 -1.80
CA LEU A 13 2.83 5.89 -1.35
C LEU A 13 3.25 5.05 -2.54
N ARG A 14 4.56 4.79 -2.68
CA ARG A 14 5.11 3.94 -3.73
C ARG A 14 5.87 2.77 -3.13
N SER A 15 5.65 1.59 -3.70
CA SER A 15 6.39 0.36 -3.41
C SER A 15 6.59 -0.50 -4.67
N LEU A 16 6.02 -0.08 -5.82
CA LEU A 16 6.06 -0.83 -7.07
C LEU A 16 7.49 -1.10 -7.56
N ASN A 17 8.42 -0.16 -7.33
CA ASN A 17 9.82 -0.31 -7.72
C ASN A 17 10.55 -1.37 -6.90
N GLU A 18 10.11 -1.64 -5.67
CA GLU A 18 10.74 -2.57 -4.73
C GLU A 18 10.09 -3.96 -4.79
N TYR A 19 8.75 -4.02 -4.84
CA TYR A 19 7.99 -5.27 -4.69
C TYR A 19 7.18 -5.65 -5.94
N GLY A 20 7.14 -4.82 -6.97
CA GLY A 20 6.30 -5.04 -8.14
C GLY A 20 4.80 -5.01 -7.83
N ASN A 21 4.00 -5.49 -8.79
CA ASN A 21 2.55 -5.60 -8.63
C ASN A 21 2.20 -6.88 -7.88
N THR A 22 1.87 -6.77 -6.59
CA THR A 22 1.50 -7.90 -5.72
C THR A 22 -0.01 -8.12 -5.65
N SER A 23 -0.73 -7.76 -6.73
CA SER A 23 -2.18 -7.94 -6.87
C SER A 23 -2.95 -7.29 -5.71
N SER A 24 -3.86 -8.02 -5.07
CA SER A 24 -4.67 -7.55 -3.94
C SER A 24 -3.85 -7.10 -2.73
N ALA A 25 -2.60 -7.58 -2.57
CA ALA A 25 -1.72 -7.18 -1.48
C ALA A 25 -1.06 -5.80 -1.71
N SER A 26 -1.07 -5.27 -2.94
CA SER A 26 -0.30 -4.07 -3.32
C SER A 26 -0.60 -2.86 -2.43
N ILE A 27 -1.88 -2.63 -2.10
CA ILE A 27 -2.28 -1.50 -1.25
C ILE A 27 -1.70 -1.66 0.16
N LEU A 28 -1.88 -2.83 0.78
CA LEU A 28 -1.42 -3.07 2.15
C LEU A 28 0.12 -3.08 2.23
N LEU A 29 0.78 -3.70 1.25
CA LEU A 29 2.22 -3.73 1.15
C LEU A 29 2.81 -2.32 0.97
N SER A 30 2.16 -1.47 0.17
CA SER A 30 2.58 -0.06 0.01
C SER A 30 2.53 0.71 1.34
N ILE A 31 1.52 0.46 2.17
CA ILE A 31 1.39 1.08 3.49
C ILE A 31 2.53 0.61 4.40
N CYS A 32 2.78 -0.69 4.49
CA CYS A 32 3.83 -1.25 5.35
C CYS A 32 5.25 -0.87 4.89
N ALA A 33 5.50 -0.84 3.57
CA ALA A 33 6.79 -0.45 2.99
C ALA A 33 7.16 1.00 3.32
N ASN A 34 6.16 1.86 3.48
CA ASN A 34 6.34 3.29 3.76
C ASN A 34 6.18 3.63 5.25
N ASN A 35 6.24 2.65 6.17
CA ASN A 35 5.95 2.85 7.59
C ASN A 35 6.81 3.96 8.24
N GLU A 36 8.02 4.14 7.73
CA GLU A 36 8.99 5.15 8.16
C GLU A 36 8.45 6.59 8.05
N LEU A 37 7.61 6.87 7.05
CA LEU A 37 6.99 8.18 6.82
C LEU A 37 5.94 8.55 7.88
N PHE A 38 5.60 7.61 8.76
CA PHE A 38 4.49 7.71 9.71
C PHE A 38 4.95 7.68 11.17
N LYS A 39 6.25 7.57 11.45
CA LYS A 39 6.80 7.41 12.81
C LYS A 39 6.32 8.46 13.81
N ASP A 40 6.14 9.70 13.38
CA ASP A 40 5.71 10.80 14.24
C ASP A 40 4.18 11.01 14.30
N LYS A 41 3.41 10.11 13.66
CA LYS A 41 1.95 10.22 13.56
C LYS A 41 1.29 9.15 14.42
N LYS A 42 0.15 9.48 15.05
CA LYS A 42 -0.69 8.50 15.79
C LYS A 42 -1.73 7.80 14.90
N GLU A 43 -2.19 8.49 13.86
CA GLU A 43 -3.24 8.04 12.96
C GLU A 43 -2.99 8.62 11.56
N LEU A 44 -3.28 7.84 10.53
CA LEU A 44 -3.27 8.26 9.14
C LEU A 44 -4.70 8.34 8.61
N LYS A 45 -5.00 9.41 7.88
CA LYS A 45 -6.19 9.49 7.03
C LYS A 45 -5.77 9.08 5.63
N MET A 46 -6.33 7.98 5.12
CA MET A 46 -5.89 7.38 3.87
C MET A 46 -7.04 7.29 2.89
N LEU A 47 -6.74 7.65 1.63
CA LEU A 47 -7.55 7.29 0.47
C LEU A 47 -6.88 6.10 -0.20
N LEU A 48 -7.54 4.95 -0.16
CA LEU A 48 -7.07 3.70 -0.74
C LEU A 48 -7.87 3.45 -2.02
N CYS A 49 -7.18 3.21 -3.12
CA CYS A 49 -7.81 2.94 -4.41
C CYS A 49 -7.23 1.66 -5.01
N GLY A 50 -8.10 0.76 -5.47
CA GLY A 50 -7.71 -0.49 -6.10
C GLY A 50 -8.51 -0.73 -7.37
N PHE A 51 -7.89 -1.41 -8.33
CA PHE A 51 -8.53 -1.92 -9.53
C PHE A 51 -8.05 -3.36 -9.77
N GLY A 52 -8.83 -4.16 -10.49
CA GLY A 52 -8.50 -5.56 -10.69
C GLY A 52 -9.29 -6.24 -11.81
N VAL A 53 -9.17 -7.57 -11.82
CA VAL A 53 -9.80 -8.45 -12.81
C VAL A 53 -11.31 -8.21 -12.89
N GLY A 54 -11.84 -8.26 -14.12
CA GLY A 54 -13.27 -8.04 -14.37
C GLY A 54 -13.67 -6.57 -14.48
N LEU A 55 -12.70 -5.66 -14.72
CA LEU A 55 -12.92 -4.22 -14.72
C LEU A 55 -13.54 -3.73 -13.40
N ALA A 56 -13.13 -4.35 -12.29
CA ALA A 56 -13.57 -3.97 -10.97
C ALA A 56 -12.65 -2.88 -10.41
N TRP A 57 -13.23 -1.88 -9.74
CA TRP A 57 -12.50 -0.88 -8.98
C TRP A 57 -13.21 -0.58 -7.66
N SER A 58 -12.45 -0.14 -6.66
CA SER A 58 -12.97 0.24 -5.35
C SER A 58 -12.12 1.35 -4.75
N MET A 59 -12.75 2.15 -3.88
CA MET A 59 -12.11 3.23 -3.16
C MET A 59 -12.61 3.24 -1.71
N ILE A 60 -11.68 3.45 -0.78
CA ILE A 60 -11.98 3.52 0.65
C ILE A 60 -11.29 4.75 1.23
N TYR A 61 -12.05 5.58 1.93
CA TYR A 61 -11.50 6.61 2.79
C TYR A 61 -11.62 6.15 4.24
N THR A 62 -10.48 6.03 4.93
CA THR A 62 -10.47 5.52 6.30
C THR A 62 -9.36 6.13 7.14
N LYS A 63 -9.44 5.86 8.43
CA LYS A 63 -8.44 6.21 9.44
C LYS A 63 -7.76 4.96 9.94
N ILE A 64 -6.43 4.95 9.92
CA ILE A 64 -5.61 3.82 10.35
C ILE A 64 -4.68 4.29 11.47
N PRO A 65 -4.81 3.77 12.71
CA PRO A 65 -3.83 3.98 13.76
C PRO A 65 -2.46 3.46 13.32
N THR A 66 -1.40 4.26 13.47
CA THR A 66 -0.05 3.90 12.97
C THR A 66 0.53 2.69 13.67
N GLN A 67 0.15 2.44 14.92
CA GLN A 67 0.51 1.23 15.67
C GLN A 67 0.03 -0.08 15.02
N ASN A 68 -0.95 -0.02 14.10
CA ASN A 68 -1.46 -1.18 13.37
C ASN A 68 -0.73 -1.41 12.04
N ILE A 69 0.24 -0.55 11.68
CA ILE A 69 1.07 -0.70 10.49
C ILE A 69 2.33 -1.46 10.90
N LEU A 70 2.40 -2.72 10.51
CA LEU A 70 3.47 -3.64 10.88
C LEU A 70 4.66 -3.54 9.91
N PRO A 71 5.88 -3.88 10.34
CA PRO A 71 7.02 -3.98 9.44
C PRO A 71 6.80 -5.09 8.41
N ILE A 72 7.44 -4.95 7.25
CA ILE A 72 7.55 -6.02 6.26
C ILE A 72 8.53 -7.07 6.79
N ILE A 73 8.20 -8.34 6.59
CA ILE A 73 9.03 -9.50 6.93
C ILE A 73 9.19 -10.31 5.65
N GLU A 74 10.41 -10.73 5.37
CA GLU A 74 10.77 -11.53 4.20
C GLU A 74 11.14 -12.95 4.61
N THR A 75 10.97 -13.90 3.69
CA THR A 75 11.31 -15.31 3.90
C THR A 75 11.77 -15.93 2.59
N ASP A 76 12.77 -16.80 2.68
CA ASP A 76 13.27 -17.59 1.54
C ASP A 76 12.43 -18.86 1.30
N VAL A 77 11.41 -19.09 2.12
CA VAL A 77 10.50 -20.24 1.96
C VAL A 77 9.65 -20.04 0.71
N HIS A 78 9.84 -20.91 -0.26
CA HIS A 78 9.06 -20.99 -1.49
C HIS A 78 8.52 -22.41 -1.67
N TYR A 79 7.38 -22.52 -2.36
CA TYR A 79 6.88 -23.81 -2.81
C TYR A 79 7.78 -24.28 -3.96
N CYS A 80 8.55 -25.34 -3.75
CA CYS A 80 9.19 -26.05 -4.86
C CYS A 80 8.12 -26.90 -5.53
N GLU A 81 7.79 -26.61 -6.79
CA GLU A 81 7.12 -27.59 -7.63
C GLU A 81 8.13 -28.71 -7.93
N GLU A 82 7.78 -29.97 -7.62
CA GLU A 82 8.54 -31.16 -8.05
C GLU A 82 8.50 -31.35 -9.58
#